data_AF-V6LK90-F1
#
_entry.id   AF-V6LK90-F1
#
_cell.length_a   1.000
_cell.length_b   1.000
_cell.length_c   1.000
_cell.angle_alpha   90.00
_cell.angle_beta   90.00
_cell.angle_gamma   90.00
#
_symmetry.space_group_name_H-M   'P 1'
#
loop_
_entity.id
_entity.type
_entity.pdbx_description
1 polymer ?
#
loop_
_entity_poly.entity_id
_entity_poly.type
_entity_poly.pdbx_seq_one_letter_code
_entity_poly.pdbx_strand_id
1 'polypeptide(L)'
;MEGKNDYIRNLIVRVSNIGIVGVTEGRFDDSFIPASNALKDQRVTRELIKEIFSKFGEVKHVEYRAGQLECTVRFSDRSGDAAKHAIEQYQAEALTLGCQDVTLDMVTGEEEGPNGSGT
;
A
#
# COMPACT_ATOMS: atom_id res chain seq x y z
N MET A 1 9.80 17.88 -31.09
CA MET A 1 10.40 16.79 -30.28
C MET A 1 9.62 16.75 -28.99
N GLU A 2 8.52 16.01 -28.98
CA GLU A 2 7.74 15.77 -27.75
C GLU A 2 8.65 15.00 -26.79
N GLY A 3 8.89 15.59 -25.62
CA GLY A 3 9.62 14.92 -24.56
C GLY A 3 8.89 13.63 -24.24
N LYS A 4 9.54 12.50 -24.51
CA LYS A 4 9.11 11.21 -23.96
C LYS A 4 9.06 11.41 -22.45
N ASN A 5 7.86 11.57 -21.91
CA ASN A 5 7.63 11.41 -20.49
C ASN A 5 7.97 9.93 -20.24
N ASP A 6 9.18 9.68 -19.75
CA ASP A 6 9.64 8.37 -19.28
C ASP A 6 8.77 8.04 -18.06
N TYR A 7 7.53 7.62 -18.32
CA TYR A 7 6.67 7.03 -17.31
C TYR A 7 7.30 5.69 -16.96
N ILE A 8 8.06 5.68 -15.88
CA ILE A 8 8.51 4.45 -15.26
C ILE A 8 7.25 3.75 -14.77
N ARG A 9 6.91 2.67 -15.46
CA ARG A 9 5.77 1.81 -15.17
C ARG A 9 6.08 0.91 -14.00
N ASN A 10 5.04 0.27 -13.45
CA ASN A 10 5.15 -0.71 -12.39
C ASN A 10 5.67 -0.10 -11.07
N LEU A 11 5.32 1.16 -10.79
CA LEU A 11 5.72 1.82 -9.53
C LEU A 11 4.64 1.76 -8.46
N ILE A 12 3.45 1.26 -8.80
CA ILE A 12 2.28 1.28 -7.93
C ILE A 12 1.87 -0.15 -7.57
N VAL A 13 1.73 -0.38 -6.27
CA VAL A 13 1.21 -1.64 -5.70
C VAL A 13 -0.14 -1.35 -5.08
N ARG A 14 -1.15 -2.13 -5.46
CA ARG A 14 -2.44 -2.17 -4.78
C ARG A 14 -2.40 -3.25 -3.70
N VAL A 15 -2.79 -2.89 -2.49
CA VAL A 15 -2.96 -3.81 -1.37
C VAL A 15 -4.46 -3.90 -1.11
N SER A 16 -5.00 -5.11 -1.11
CA SER A 16 -6.43 -5.39 -0.94
C SER A 16 -6.65 -6.36 0.22
N ASN A 17 -7.90 -6.47 0.69
CA ASN A 17 -8.28 -7.30 1.83
C ASN A 17 -7.63 -6.87 3.17
N ILE A 18 -7.40 -5.56 3.33
CA ILE A 18 -6.88 -4.98 4.56
C ILE A 18 -7.93 -5.13 5.67
N GLY A 19 -7.52 -5.71 6.80
CA GLY A 19 -8.40 -5.86 7.95
C GLY A 19 -8.64 -4.54 8.68
N ILE A 20 -9.87 -4.34 9.13
CA ILE A 20 -10.29 -3.13 9.84
C ILE A 20 -10.25 -3.41 11.34
N VAL A 21 -9.21 -2.90 12.02
CA VAL A 21 -9.07 -2.96 13.48
C VAL A 21 -8.76 -1.57 14.03
N GLY A 22 -9.34 -1.22 15.17
CA GLY A 22 -9.17 0.10 15.78
C GLY A 22 -9.71 1.24 14.92
N VAL A 23 -10.77 0.99 14.15
CA VAL A 23 -11.48 1.98 13.35
C VAL A 23 -12.97 1.84 13.61
N THR A 24 -13.62 2.95 13.98
CA THR A 24 -15.06 3.06 14.24
C THR A 24 -15.62 4.18 13.36
N GLU A 25 -16.67 3.89 12.59
CA GLU A 25 -17.31 4.88 11.69
C GLU A 25 -16.33 5.61 10.74
N GLY A 26 -15.32 4.90 10.24
CA GLY A 26 -14.31 5.47 9.32
C GLY A 26 -13.30 6.40 10.01
N ARG A 27 -13.21 6.37 11.34
CA ARG A 27 -12.24 7.13 12.14
C ARG A 27 -11.40 6.19 12.99
N PHE A 28 -10.13 6.52 13.18
CA PHE A 28 -9.29 5.77 14.10
C PHE A 28 -9.83 5.91 15.52
N ASP A 29 -9.98 4.78 16.20
CA ASP A 29 -10.36 4.73 17.59
C ASP A 29 -9.12 5.02 18.44
N ASP A 30 -9.16 6.12 19.21
CA ASP A 30 -8.05 6.53 20.09
C ASP A 30 -7.90 5.62 21.32
N SER A 31 -8.94 4.85 21.67
CA SER A 31 -8.93 3.90 22.77
C SER A 31 -8.53 2.49 22.33
N PHE A 32 -8.26 2.28 21.04
CA PHE A 32 -7.80 0.99 20.54
C PHE A 32 -6.42 0.64 21.09
N ILE A 33 -6.34 -0.54 21.72
CA ILE A 33 -5.11 -1.13 22.20
C ILE A 33 -4.89 -2.41 21.38
N PRO A 34 -3.79 -2.50 20.60
CA PRO A 34 -3.49 -3.71 19.85
C PRO A 34 -3.23 -4.88 20.81
N ALA A 35 -3.65 -6.09 20.41
CA ALA A 35 -3.45 -7.29 21.22
C ALA A 35 -1.96 -7.63 21.42
N SER A 36 -1.11 -7.23 20.48
CA SER A 36 0.34 -7.41 20.56
C SER A 36 1.10 -6.36 19.73
N ASN A 37 2.43 -6.33 19.87
CA ASN A 37 3.29 -5.48 19.04
C ASN A 37 3.52 -6.04 17.62
N ALA A 38 2.92 -7.17 17.26
CA ALA A 38 3.04 -7.74 15.93
C ALA A 38 2.20 -6.95 14.91
N LEU A 39 2.72 -6.79 13.69
CA LEU A 39 2.07 -6.02 12.59
C LEU A 39 0.61 -6.44 12.35
N LYS A 40 0.32 -7.73 12.45
CA LYS A 40 -1.03 -8.28 12.25
C LYS A 40 -2.06 -7.73 13.24
N ASP A 41 -1.66 -7.44 14.47
CA ASP A 41 -2.56 -7.00 15.55
C ASP A 41 -2.64 -5.46 15.63
N GLN A 42 -1.81 -4.76 14.84
CA GLN A 42 -1.79 -3.31 14.79
C GLN A 42 -2.93 -2.76 13.93
N ARG A 43 -3.41 -1.58 14.30
CA ARG A 43 -4.29 -0.80 13.44
C ARG A 43 -3.57 -0.39 12.17
N VAL A 44 -4.23 -0.59 11.03
CA VAL A 44 -3.64 -0.27 9.74
C VAL A 44 -3.73 1.24 9.52
N THR A 45 -2.57 1.88 9.41
CA THR A 45 -2.44 3.32 9.13
C THR A 45 -1.57 3.54 7.90
N ARG A 46 -1.67 4.75 7.33
CA ARG A 46 -0.82 5.16 6.21
C ARG A 46 0.67 5.06 6.56
N GLU A 47 1.03 5.39 7.79
CA GLU A 47 2.42 5.33 8.27
C GLU A 47 2.91 3.91 8.40
N LEU A 48 2.08 3.00 8.94
CA LEU A 48 2.40 1.57 9.01
C LEU A 48 2.64 0.98 7.62
N ILE A 49 1.72 1.24 6.68
CA ILE A 49 1.88 0.79 5.29
C ILE A 49 3.17 1.38 4.70
N LYS A 50 3.41 2.68 4.88
CA LYS A 50 4.64 3.31 4.38
C LYS A 50 5.89 2.63 4.94
N GLU A 51 5.96 2.35 6.24
CA GLU A 51 7.10 1.70 6.89
C GLU A 51 7.34 0.29 6.32
N ILE A 52 6.27 -0.51 6.21
CA ILE A 52 6.31 -1.88 5.68
C ILE A 52 6.86 -1.91 4.26
N PHE A 53 6.45 -0.97 3.41
CA PHE A 53 6.87 -0.92 2.01
C PHE A 53 8.19 -0.16 1.80
N SER A 54 8.60 0.72 2.71
CA SER A 54 9.86 1.48 2.60
C SER A 54 11.11 0.59 2.66
N LYS A 55 10.99 -0.66 3.13
CA LYS A 55 12.11 -1.62 3.10
C LYS A 55 12.47 -2.10 1.69
N PHE A 56 11.55 -2.01 0.72
CA PHE A 56 11.79 -2.43 -0.66
C PHE A 56 12.31 -1.28 -1.53
N GLY A 57 12.01 -0.04 -1.16
CA GLY A 57 12.39 1.15 -1.91
C GLY A 57 11.78 2.41 -1.33
N GLU A 58 12.11 3.57 -1.91
CA GLU A 58 11.60 4.85 -1.44
C GLU A 58 10.10 4.96 -1.78
N VAL A 59 9.24 5.05 -0.77
CA VAL A 59 7.79 5.24 -0.96
C VAL A 59 7.48 6.73 -1.10
N LYS A 60 6.99 7.12 -2.28
CA LYS A 60 6.63 8.49 -2.63
C LYS A 60 5.26 8.88 -2.07
N HIS A 61 4.28 7.98 -2.19
CA HIS A 61 2.91 8.24 -1.74
C HIS A 61 2.23 6.94 -1.30
N VAL A 62 1.37 7.03 -0.28
CA VAL A 62 0.47 5.94 0.14
C VAL A 62 -0.93 6.51 0.19
N GLU A 63 -1.81 6.01 -0.65
CA GLU A 63 -3.22 6.36 -0.65
C GLU A 63 -3.99 5.32 0.16
N TYR A 64 -4.26 5.68 1.41
CA TYR A 64 -5.06 4.88 2.33
C TYR A 64 -5.95 5.81 3.15
N ARG A 65 -7.21 5.39 3.35
CA ARG A 65 -8.16 6.07 4.26
C ARG A 65 -8.56 5.10 5.36
N ALA A 66 -8.80 5.62 6.55
CA ALA A 66 -9.17 4.81 7.71
C ALA A 66 -10.41 3.96 7.41
N GLY A 67 -10.32 2.64 7.67
CA GLY A 67 -11.42 1.71 7.45
C GLY A 67 -11.65 1.32 6.00
N GLN A 68 -10.70 1.61 5.09
CA GLN A 68 -10.73 1.03 3.75
C GLN A 68 -10.13 -0.37 3.75
N LEU A 69 -10.67 -1.23 2.89
CA LEU A 69 -10.18 -2.60 2.67
C LEU A 69 -9.05 -2.63 1.64
N GLU A 70 -8.74 -1.50 1.01
CA GLU A 70 -7.76 -1.36 -0.03
C GLU A 70 -6.93 -0.08 0.13
N CYS A 71 -5.70 -0.13 -0.39
CA CYS A 71 -4.82 1.02 -0.49
C CYS A 71 -3.91 0.90 -1.71
N THR A 72 -3.34 2.02 -2.15
CA THR A 72 -2.27 2.01 -3.15
C THR A 72 -0.98 2.59 -2.57
N VAL A 73 0.13 1.95 -2.90
CA VAL A 73 1.48 2.37 -2.52
C VAL A 73 2.24 2.71 -3.79
N ARG A 74 2.68 3.95 -3.90
CA ARG A 74 3.48 4.43 -5.03
C ARG A 74 4.93 4.62 -4.60
N PHE A 75 5.82 3.88 -5.25
CA PHE A 75 7.26 4.01 -5.12
C PHE A 75 7.81 5.19 -5.92
N SER A 76 8.99 5.65 -5.52
CA SER A 76 9.78 6.66 -6.21
C SER A 76 10.31 6.10 -7.54
N ASP A 77 10.51 6.97 -8.53
CA ASP A 77 11.13 6.60 -9.82
C ASP A 77 12.53 6.01 -9.67
N ARG A 78 13.21 6.32 -8.55
CA ARG A 78 14.50 5.75 -8.17
C ARG A 78 14.42 4.30 -7.69
N SER A 79 13.22 3.76 -7.50
CA SER A 79 12.94 2.44 -6.94
C SER A 79 12.08 1.61 -7.90
N GLY A 80 12.49 1.54 -9.17
CA GLY A 80 11.75 0.88 -10.26
C GLY A 80 11.35 -0.57 -9.99
N ASP A 81 12.18 -1.35 -9.30
CA ASP A 81 11.91 -2.76 -9.00
C ASP A 81 11.23 -2.99 -7.64
N ALA A 82 11.02 -1.94 -6.84
CA ALA A 82 10.52 -2.08 -5.46
C ALA A 82 9.09 -2.64 -5.39
N ALA A 83 8.22 -2.22 -6.30
CA ALA A 83 6.85 -2.74 -6.39
C ALA A 83 6.85 -4.24 -6.70
N LYS A 84 7.67 -4.66 -7.67
CA LYS A 84 7.82 -6.06 -8.06
C LYS A 84 8.36 -6.90 -6.91
N HIS A 85 9.45 -6.45 -6.28
CA HIS A 85 10.04 -7.15 -5.14
C HIS A 85 9.07 -7.26 -3.95
N ALA A 86 8.28 -6.22 -3.68
CA ALA A 86 7.28 -6.28 -2.63
C ALA A 86 6.23 -7.35 -2.91
N ILE A 87 5.73 -7.44 -4.15
CA ILE A 87 4.76 -8.46 -4.54
C ILE A 87 5.38 -9.86 -4.47
N GLU A 88 6.57 -10.06 -5.03
CA GLU A 88 7.27 -11.36 -5.00
C GLU A 88 7.52 -11.82 -3.56
N GLN A 89 7.97 -10.93 -2.68
CA GLN A 89 8.19 -11.24 -1.27
C GLN A 89 6.89 -11.63 -0.58
N TYR A 90 5.82 -10.86 -0.74
CA TYR A 90 4.59 -11.08 0.01
C TYR A 90 3.66 -12.13 -0.61
N GLN A 91 3.93 -12.57 -1.84
CA GLN A 91 3.37 -13.81 -2.38
C GLN A 91 4.02 -15.04 -1.73
N ALA A 92 5.32 -14.98 -1.41
CA ALA A 92 6.02 -16.05 -0.71
C ALA A 92 5.75 -16.04 0.81
N GLU A 93 5.68 -14.86 1.41
CA GLU A 93 5.44 -14.62 2.83
C GLU A 93 4.18 -13.76 3.00
N ALA A 94 3.03 -14.40 3.22
CA ALA A 94 1.76 -13.70 3.37
C ALA A 94 1.86 -12.50 4.33
N LEU A 95 1.49 -11.32 3.83
CA LEU A 95 1.42 -10.11 4.65
C LEU A 95 0.06 -10.08 5.35
N THR A 96 0.07 -10.00 6.68
CA THR A 96 -1.17 -9.85 7.46
C THR A 96 -1.28 -8.43 8.01
N LEU A 97 -2.36 -7.71 7.68
CA LEU A 97 -2.66 -6.37 8.16
C LEU A 97 -4.06 -6.34 8.79
N GLY A 98 -4.15 -5.88 10.05
CA GLY A 98 -5.44 -5.79 10.76
C GLY A 98 -6.13 -7.14 10.92
N CYS A 99 -5.37 -8.18 11.26
CA CYS A 99 -5.83 -9.56 11.42
C CYS A 99 -6.38 -10.21 10.13
N GLN A 100 -6.04 -9.67 8.95
CA GLN A 100 -6.39 -10.26 7.65
C GLN A 100 -5.16 -10.40 6.76
N ASP A 101 -5.09 -11.51 6.04
CA ASP A 101 -4.06 -11.71 5.02
C ASP A 101 -4.41 -10.86 3.79
N VAL A 102 -3.49 -9.96 3.44
CA VAL A 102 -3.70 -9.02 2.34
C VAL A 102 -3.22 -9.60 1.03
N THR A 103 -3.84 -9.14 -0.05
CA THR A 103 -3.43 -9.47 -1.41
C THR A 103 -2.73 -8.27 -2.02
N LEU A 104 -1.58 -8.50 -2.64
CA LEU A 104 -0.84 -7.47 -3.34
C LEU A 104 -0.93 -7.70 -4.84
N ASP A 105 -1.20 -6.62 -5.57
CA ASP A 105 -1.37 -6.64 -7.01
C ASP A 105 -0.63 -5.45 -7.62
N MET A 106 -0.01 -5.66 -8.79
CA MET A 106 0.69 -4.58 -9.48
C MET A 106 -0.31 -3.77 -10.29
N VAL A 107 -0.37 -2.47 -10.06
CA VAL A 107 -1.17 -1.58 -10.90
C VAL A 107 -0.35 -1.26 -12.15
N THR A 108 -0.85 -1.68 -13.31
CA THR A 108 -0.17 -1.52 -14.61
C THR A 108 -1.08 -0.80 -15.61
N GLY A 109 -0.50 -0.05 -16.55
CA GLY A 109 -1.24 0.48 -17.71
C GLY A 109 -1.87 1.86 -17.51
N GLU A 110 -3.08 2.07 -18.04
CA GLU A 110 -3.80 3.37 -18.05
C GLU A 110 -4.17 3.88 -16.65
N GLU A 111 -4.19 2.98 -15.64
CA GLU A 111 -4.41 3.31 -14.23
C GLU A 111 -3.19 3.98 -13.56
N GLU A 112 -2.00 3.96 -14.18
CA GLU A 112 -0.79 4.64 -13.68
C GLU A 112 -0.72 6.14 -14.08
N GLY A 113 -1.80 6.70 -14.63
CA GLY A 113 -1.87 8.10 -15.08
C GLY A 113 -1.52 9.13 -13.98
N PRO A 114 -1.05 10.34 -14.36
CA PRO A 114 -0.58 11.38 -13.42
C PRO A 114 -1.70 11.89 -12.48
N ASN A 115 -2.94 11.65 -12.85
CA ASN A 115 -4.13 11.85 -12.03
C ASN A 115 -5.03 10.65 -12.31
N GLY A 116 -5.48 9.94 -11.26
CA GLY A 116 -6.68 9.12 -11.37
C GLY A 116 -7.84 10.04 -11.74
N SER A 117 -8.10 10.18 -13.04
CA SER A 117 -9.28 10.85 -13.59
C SER A 117 -10.01 9.80 -14.40
N GLY A 118 -10.65 8.88 -13.68
CA GLY A 118 -11.83 8.21 -14.19
C GLY A 118 -12.95 9.25 -14.28
N THR A 119 -13.48 9.41 -15.48
CA THR A 119 -14.66 10.18 -15.87
C THR A 119 -15.87 9.94 -14.97
#